data_AF-A0A225UL28-F1
#
_entry.id   AF-A0A225UL28-F1
#
_cell.length_a   1.000
_cell.length_b   1.000
_cell.length_c   1.000
_cell.angle_alpha   90.00
_cell.angle_beta   90.00
_cell.angle_gamma   90.00
#
_symmetry.space_group_name_H-M   'P 1'
#
loop_
_entity.id
_entity.type
_entity.pdbx_description
1 polymer ?
#
loop_
_entity_poly.entity_id
_entity_poly.type
_entity_poly.pdbx_seq_one_letter_code
_entity_poly.pdbx_strand_id
1 'polypeptide(L)' 'LIKENGNGDEDDVLIGLVSWGDGCGDEGLPTLYARVSSAVAWINSITSGTTRPQQ' A
#
# COMPACT_ATOMS: atom_id res chain seq x y z
N LEU A 1 -0.22 -5.58 0.54
CA LEU A 1 0.09 -6.36 -0.68
C LEU A 1 1.37 -5.80 -1.28
N ILE A 2 2.38 -6.65 -1.38
CA ILE A 2 3.71 -6.31 -1.88
C ILE A 2 3.95 -7.11 -3.16
N LYS A 3 4.63 -6.51 -4.13
CA LYS A 3 5.13 -7.17 -5.34
C LYS A 3 6.65 -7.19 -5.27
N GLU A 4 7.20 -8.37 -5.07
CA GLU A 4 8.65 -8.62 -5.10
C GLU A 4 9.19 -8.55 -6.53
N ASN A 5 10.30 -7.84 -6.75
CA ASN A 5 10.95 -7.77 -8.06
C ASN A 5 12.31 -8.51 -8.09
N GLY A 6 12.93 -8.76 -6.95
CA GLY A 6 14.17 -9.50 -6.81
C GLY A 6 14.20 -10.40 -5.56
N ASN A 7 15.40 -10.83 -5.19
CA ASN A 7 15.61 -11.55 -3.94
C ASN A 7 15.75 -10.56 -2.78
N GLY A 8 14.76 -10.54 -1.89
CA GLY A 8 14.71 -9.65 -0.72
C GLY A 8 13.96 -8.34 -1.00
N ASP A 9 13.82 -7.52 0.04
CA ASP A 9 12.78 -6.49 0.09
C ASP A 9 13.22 -5.11 -0.49
N GLU A 10 14.44 -5.00 -1.01
CA GLU A 10 15.01 -3.71 -1.45
C GLU A 10 14.27 -3.09 -2.65
N ASP A 11 13.64 -3.92 -3.49
CA ASP A 11 12.94 -3.50 -4.71
C ASP A 11 11.44 -3.77 -4.69
N ASP A 12 10.91 -4.01 -3.49
CA ASP A 12 9.51 -4.29 -3.23
C ASP A 12 8.60 -3.11 -3.54
N VAL A 13 7.49 -3.42 -4.20
CA VAL A 13 6.48 -2.43 -4.55
C VAL A 13 5.22 -2.66 -3.73
N LEU A 14 4.85 -1.68 -2.90
CA LEU A 14 3.56 -1.67 -2.22
C LEU A 14 2.43 -1.38 -3.23
N ILE A 15 1.63 -2.40 -3.53
CA ILE A 15 0.55 -2.32 -4.53
C ILE A 15 -0.84 -2.15 -3.90
N GLY A 16 -1.02 -2.52 -2.64
CA GLY A 16 -2.33 -2.47 -1.98
C GLY A 16 -2.29 -2.48 -0.47
N LEU A 17 -3.24 -1.78 0.15
CA LEU A 17 -3.51 -1.79 1.59
C LEU A 17 -4.78 -2.59 1.88
N VAL A 18 -4.81 -3.34 2.98
CA VAL A 18 -6.04 -4.00 3.42
C VAL A 18 -7.12 -2.94 3.64
N SER A 19 -8.30 -3.15 3.06
CA SER A 19 -9.41 -2.20 3.19
C SER A 19 -10.55 -2.82 3.99
N TRP A 20 -11.12 -3.90 3.48
CA TRP A 20 -12.20 -4.61 4.14
C TRP A 20 -12.29 -6.05 3.66
N GLY A 21 -12.98 -6.87 4.44
CA GLY A 21 -13.33 -8.24 4.11
C GLY A 21 -14.37 -8.70 5.12
N ASP A 22 -15.29 -9.55 4.68
CA ASP A 22 -16.19 -10.27 5.57
C ASP A 22 -15.67 -11.70 5.71
N GLY A 23 -15.57 -12.20 6.94
CA GLY A 23 -14.94 -13.49 7.22
C GLY A 23 -13.43 -13.56 6.95
N CYS A 24 -12.89 -14.77 6.88
CA CYS A 24 -11.47 -15.02 6.64
C CYS A 24 -11.28 -16.28 5.78
N GLY A 25 -11.07 -16.08 4.49
CA GLY A 25 -10.86 -17.18 3.54
C GLY A 25 -12.14 -17.91 3.13
N ASP A 26 -13.30 -17.30 3.35
CA ASP A 26 -14.60 -17.87 2.98
C ASP A 26 -14.82 -17.83 1.46
N GLU A 27 -15.37 -18.92 0.92
CA GLU A 27 -15.60 -19.05 -0.51
C GLU A 27 -16.61 -18.00 -1.00
N GLY A 28 -16.25 -17.29 -2.07
CA GLY A 28 -17.08 -16.22 -2.64
C GLY A 28 -17.00 -14.88 -1.90
N LEU A 29 -16.26 -14.78 -0.79
CA LEU A 29 -16.05 -13.54 -0.04
C LEU A 29 -14.57 -13.11 -0.09
N PRO A 30 -14.13 -12.47 -1.20
CA PRO A 30 -12.76 -11.99 -1.27
C PRO A 30 -12.51 -10.85 -0.28
N THR A 31 -11.28 -10.75 0.22
CA THR A 31 -10.80 -9.53 0.88
C THR A 31 -10.52 -8.44 -0.17
N LEU A 32 -11.00 -7.23 0.07
CA LEU A 32 -10.76 -6.08 -0.79
C LEU A 32 -9.60 -5.24 -0.28
N TYR A 33 -8.82 -4.74 -1.23
CA TYR A 33 -7.64 -3.92 -1.01
C TYR A 33 -7.79 -2.56 -1.69
N ALA A 34 -7.33 -1.51 -1.01
CA ALA A 34 -7.23 -0.19 -1.60
C ALA A 34 -6.06 -0.17 -2.61
N ARG A 35 -6.31 0.39 -3.81
CA ARG A 35 -5.32 0.48 -4.89
C ARG A 35 -4.35 1.64 -4.64
N VAL A 36 -3.10 1.33 -4.27
CA VAL A 36 -2.10 2.34 -3.90
C VAL A 36 -1.76 3.25 -5.07
N SER A 37 -1.67 2.71 -6.30
CA SER A 37 -1.36 3.51 -7.50
C SER A 37 -2.33 4.67 -7.73
N SER A 38 -3.60 4.55 -7.30
CA SER A 38 -4.59 5.62 -7.43
C SER A 38 -4.34 6.80 -6.49
N ALA A 39 -3.58 6.60 -5.42
CA ALA A 39 -3.34 7.59 -4.37
C ALA A 39 -1.92 8.22 -4.42
N VAL A 40 -1.04 7.77 -5.33
CA VAL A 40 0.36 8.22 -5.39
C VAL A 40 0.49 9.75 -5.49
N ALA A 41 -0.33 10.40 -6.30
CA ALA A 41 -0.31 11.86 -6.43
C ALA A 41 -0.62 12.57 -5.11
N TRP A 42 -1.63 12.08 -4.37
CA TRP A 42 -1.97 12.60 -3.05
C TRP A 42 -0.85 12.34 -2.04
N ILE A 43 -0.30 11.12 -1.99
CA ILE A 43 0.80 10.77 -1.08
C ILE A 43 1.97 11.73 -1.29
N ASN A 44 2.41 11.91 -2.55
CA ASN A 44 3.51 12.79 -2.90
C ASN A 44 3.24 14.25 -2.49
N SER A 45 1.99 14.71 -2.59
CA SER A 45 1.62 16.08 -2.19
C SER A 45 1.79 16.33 -0.68
N ILE A 46 1.69 15.28 0.15
CA ILE A 46 1.83 15.37 1.61
C ILE A 46 3.29 15.18 2.03
N THR A 47 3.97 14.19 1.43
CA THR A 47 5.32 13.80 1.86
C THR A 47 6.41 14.69 1.29
N SER A 48 6.21 15.30 0.13
CA SER A 48 7.21 16.17 -0.51
C SER A 48 7.36 17.54 0.17
N GLY A 49 6.49 17.87 1.13
CA GLY A 49 6.41 19.19 1.77
C GLY A 49 6.82 19.28 3.24
N THR A 50 7.29 18.19 3.87
CA THR A 50 7.61 18.22 5.31
C THR A 50 9.01 17.68 5.60
N THR A 51 10.05 18.49 5.35
CA THR A 51 11.23 18.42 6.20
C THR A 51 10.80 18.83 7.60
N ARG A 52 10.67 17.87 8.52
CA ARG A 52 10.51 18.15 9.95
C ARG A 52 11.70 19.06 10.35
N PRO A 53 11.51 20.26 10.94
CA PRO A 53 12.61 20.90 11.64
C PRO A 53 13.05 19.91 12.70
N GLN A 54 14.33 19.54 12.69
CA GLN A 54 14.86 18.59 13.65
C GLN A 54 14.57 19.10 15.05
N GLN A 55 13.91 18.27 15.86
CA GLN A 55 14.05 18.33 17.32
C GLN A 55 15.38 17.67 17.67
#